data_AF-A0A957X8B0-F1
#
_entry.id   AF-A0A957X8B0-F1
#
_cell.length_a   1.000
_cell.length_b   1.000
_cell.length_c   1.000
_cell.angle_alpha   90.00
_cell.angle_beta   90.00
_cell.angle_gamma   90.00
#
_symmetry.space_group_name_H-M   'P 1'
#
loop_
_entity.id
_entity.type
_entity.pdbx_description
1 polymer ?
#
loop_
_entity_poly.entity_id
_entity_poly.type
_entity_poly.pdbx_seq_one_letter_code
_entity_poly.pdbx_strand_id
1 'polypeptide(L)'
;SPYRNRSVEENLDLFQRMRAGEFPDGAHVLRAKGDMASANMKMRDPLLYRIRHASHYRTGDEWPIYPMYDFAHPLSDAIEGITHSICTLEFENNREIYDWLGNNLLEEPRPHQYEFARLNLNNTVLSKRKLRRLVEEKFVAGWDDPRMPTIAGIQRRGVTPAALRDFCERIGVAKTNSRIDPALLDACIRDDLNMTAPRVMAVLNPLKVVVTNYPESQVEEVEASFWPRDVPKEGSRPVPFTRELYIEQDDFAEQPPKGFRRLVPGGEVRLRYAYIIKCEAVVKDDAGTIVELHCTYDPDSKGGAPKDGRKVQGTVHWVSATQGVPAEVRLYDRLFTLENPDDIDDEHSFTDFVNPASLVVVQGVVEPSLAQAQPWERFQFERQGYFMIDPVDSRPEALVFNRTVELRDSWTKSTTMPSTADVRQSSAAPATQVLAGPAEDSTRKSKTELRAERRAQEPELVARLARYQEDFGLSFEDADVLTGDLPLAQFYEAALAVHDQPQSVANWVLNEVLREVKEGSLESLPFDAAALAKLVALVDNNTISTAAAKDVFAEMMRSGGDPVAI
;
A
#
# COMPACT_ATOMS: atom_id res chain seq x y z
N SER A 1 16.68 29.33 32.77
CA SER A 1 18.13 29.45 32.49
C SER A 1 18.71 30.54 33.38
N PRO A 2 19.86 30.34 34.05
CA PRO A 2 20.55 31.42 34.79
C PRO A 2 20.91 32.62 33.91
N TYR A 3 21.09 32.40 32.61
CA TYR A 3 21.48 33.42 31.64
C TYR A 3 20.32 34.24 31.05
N ARG A 4 19.07 34.00 31.49
CA ARG A 4 17.86 34.64 30.92
C ARG A 4 17.80 36.15 31.14
N ASN A 5 18.46 36.63 32.19
CA ASN A 5 18.43 38.03 32.63
C ASN A 5 19.69 38.81 32.22
N ARG A 6 20.49 38.29 31.27
CA ARG A 6 21.59 39.06 30.65
C ARG A 6 21.08 40.37 30.05
N SER A 7 21.92 41.40 30.06
CA SER A 7 21.61 42.68 29.44
C SER A 7 21.57 42.56 27.91
N VAL A 8 21.02 43.56 27.23
CA VAL A 8 20.98 43.58 25.75
C VAL A 8 22.40 43.60 25.18
N GLU A 9 23.29 44.39 25.80
CA GLU A 9 24.69 44.55 25.40
C GLU A 9 25.46 43.22 25.49
N GLU A 10 25.32 42.50 26.60
CA GLU A 10 25.97 41.19 26.77
C GLU A 10 25.43 40.17 25.75
N ASN A 11 24.13 40.18 25.46
CA ASN A 11 23.56 39.28 24.46
C ASN A 11 24.06 39.59 23.04
N LEU A 12 24.18 40.86 22.68
CA LEU A 12 24.69 41.29 21.37
C LEU A 12 26.17 40.92 21.19
N ASP A 13 27.02 41.14 22.22
CA ASP A 13 28.43 40.72 22.21
C ASP A 13 28.55 39.21 21.97
N LEU A 14 27.87 38.40 22.80
CA LEU A 14 27.95 36.96 22.71
C LEU A 14 27.45 36.44 21.35
N PHE A 15 26.35 37.00 20.83
CA PHE A 15 25.82 36.58 19.54
C PHE A 15 26.75 36.94 18.36
N GLN A 16 27.41 38.10 18.41
CA GLN A 16 28.44 38.47 17.43
C GLN A 16 29.64 37.52 17.48
N ARG A 17 30.08 37.13 18.68
CA ARG A 17 31.17 36.16 18.88
C ARG A 17 30.81 34.75 18.44
N MET A 18 29.54 34.34 18.63
CA MET A 18 29.00 33.12 18.03
C MET A 18 29.10 33.17 16.50
N ARG A 19 28.69 34.28 15.87
CA ARG A 19 28.82 34.48 14.42
C ARG A 19 30.28 34.51 13.95
N ALA A 20 31.20 35.01 14.77
CA ALA A 20 32.63 35.03 14.48
C ALA A 20 33.30 33.65 14.61
N GLY A 21 32.57 32.61 15.03
CA GLY A 21 33.11 31.25 15.19
C GLY A 21 34.00 31.07 16.42
N GLU A 22 33.88 31.93 17.44
CA GLU A 22 34.75 31.88 18.62
C GLU A 22 34.48 30.66 19.52
N PHE A 23 33.26 30.12 19.50
CA PHE A 23 32.84 29.04 20.38
C PHE A 23 32.59 27.74 19.61
N PRO A 24 32.85 26.56 20.18
CA PRO A 24 32.62 25.28 19.50
C PRO A 24 31.12 24.93 19.39
N ASP A 25 30.82 23.91 18.59
CA ASP A 25 29.46 23.38 18.40
C ASP A 25 28.76 23.09 19.72
N GLY A 26 27.51 23.56 19.84
CA GLY A 26 26.68 23.33 21.02
C GLY A 26 27.05 24.15 22.28
N ALA A 27 28.13 24.94 22.26
CA ALA A 27 28.55 25.72 23.42
C ALA A 27 27.56 26.83 23.79
N HIS A 28 26.99 27.49 22.78
CA HIS A 28 25.99 28.55 22.95
C HIS A 28 24.84 28.42 21.96
N VAL A 29 23.69 28.95 22.36
CA VAL A 29 22.47 29.05 21.56
C VAL A 29 21.80 30.40 21.82
N LEU A 30 21.18 30.97 20.78
CA LEU A 30 20.27 32.10 20.96
C LEU A 30 18.88 31.54 21.24
N ARG A 31 18.19 32.09 22.25
CA ARG A 31 16.81 31.71 22.60
C ARG A 31 15.92 32.93 22.61
N ALA A 32 14.68 32.77 22.17
CA ALA A 32 13.65 33.76 22.43
C ALA A 32 13.36 33.81 23.93
N LYS A 33 13.01 34.98 24.43
CA LYS A 33 12.53 35.15 25.80
C LYS A 33 11.01 34.95 25.80
N GLY A 34 10.60 33.68 25.75
CA GLY A 34 9.19 33.27 25.74
C GLY A 34 8.59 33.19 27.15
N ASP A 35 7.80 32.16 27.41
CA ASP A 35 7.28 31.87 28.76
C ASP A 35 7.66 30.46 29.21
N MET A 36 8.52 30.40 30.23
CA MET A 36 8.97 29.14 30.82
C MET A 36 7.86 28.37 31.55
N ALA A 37 6.76 29.05 31.93
CA ALA A 37 5.60 28.45 32.55
C ALA A 37 4.52 28.02 31.54
N SER A 38 4.70 28.28 30.24
CA SER A 38 3.70 27.96 29.23
C SER A 38 3.35 26.47 29.23
N ALA A 39 2.05 26.20 29.09
CA ALA A 39 1.53 24.85 28.86
C ALA A 39 2.04 24.28 27.52
N ASN A 40 2.20 25.14 26.50
CA ASN A 40 2.89 24.77 25.28
C ASN A 40 4.40 24.74 25.53
N MET A 41 4.96 23.53 25.59
CA MET A 41 6.39 23.33 25.82
C MET A 41 7.27 24.03 24.77
N LYS A 42 6.77 24.24 23.55
CA LYS A 42 7.50 24.94 22.49
C LYS A 42 7.76 26.42 22.82
N MET A 43 6.89 27.06 23.61
CA MET A 43 7.04 28.45 24.03
C MET A 43 7.98 28.67 25.22
N ARG A 44 8.52 27.59 25.80
CA ARG A 44 9.47 27.65 26.92
C ARG A 44 10.86 28.07 26.43
N ASP A 45 11.00 29.37 26.18
CA ASP A 45 12.18 30.03 25.62
C ASP A 45 12.71 29.27 24.38
N PRO A 46 12.02 29.28 23.22
CA PRO A 46 12.40 28.49 22.05
C PRO A 46 13.78 28.87 21.51
N LEU A 47 14.48 27.89 20.92
CA LEU A 47 15.79 28.10 20.30
C LEU A 47 15.62 28.86 18.96
N LEU A 48 16.43 29.89 18.75
CA LEU A 48 16.43 30.69 17.52
C LEU A 48 17.66 30.39 16.65
N TYR A 49 18.85 30.31 17.25
CA TYR A 49 20.10 29.98 16.56
C TYR A 49 20.92 28.96 17.34
N ARG A 50 21.68 28.15 16.60
CA ARG A 50 22.70 27.25 17.13
C ARG A 50 24.03 27.46 16.43
N ILE A 51 25.11 27.10 17.11
CA ILE A 51 26.45 26.97 16.50
C ILE A 51 26.55 25.60 15.83
N ARG A 52 27.04 25.60 14.59
CA ARG A 52 27.42 24.38 13.87
C ARG A 52 28.50 24.72 12.83
N HIS A 53 29.71 24.22 13.02
CA HIS A 53 30.80 24.34 12.05
C HIS A 53 30.67 23.27 10.97
N ALA A 54 29.76 23.51 10.02
CA ALA A 54 29.56 22.64 8.87
C ALA A 54 29.35 23.49 7.61
N SER A 55 29.89 23.01 6.49
CA SER A 55 29.71 23.66 5.20
C SER A 55 28.27 23.56 4.73
N HIS A 56 27.68 24.68 4.31
CA HIS A 56 26.35 24.73 3.74
C HIS A 56 26.40 24.70 2.21
N TYR A 57 25.56 23.88 1.59
CA TYR A 57 25.61 23.65 0.14
C TYR A 57 25.41 24.90 -0.75
N ARG A 58 24.81 25.98 -0.23
CA ARG A 58 24.65 27.27 -0.96
C ARG A 58 25.66 28.34 -0.57
N THR A 59 26.01 28.42 0.71
CA THR A 59 26.76 29.55 1.29
C THR A 59 28.16 29.14 1.75
N GLY A 60 28.56 27.89 1.49
CA GLY A 60 29.84 27.33 1.91
C GLY A 60 30.04 27.48 3.41
N ASP A 61 31.21 27.99 3.79
CA ASP A 61 31.66 28.14 5.18
C ASP A 61 31.45 29.56 5.74
N GLU A 62 30.63 30.39 5.08
CA GLU A 62 30.40 31.78 5.48
C GLU A 62 29.77 31.91 6.88
N TRP A 63 28.97 30.91 7.29
CA TRP A 63 28.18 30.97 8.52
C TRP A 63 28.51 29.80 9.46
N PRO A 64 29.08 30.07 10.66
CA PRO A 64 29.25 29.05 11.71
C PRO A 64 28.02 28.91 12.62
N ILE A 65 26.98 29.73 12.40
CA ILE A 65 25.71 29.70 13.11
C ILE A 65 24.55 29.52 12.14
N TYR A 66 23.55 28.74 12.54
CA TYR A 66 22.39 28.44 11.72
C TYR A 66 21.10 28.67 12.50
N PRO A 67 20.07 29.28 11.86
CA PRO A 67 18.78 29.45 12.49
C PRO A 67 18.06 28.11 12.66
N MET A 68 17.17 28.06 13.65
CA MET A 68 16.23 26.94 13.83
C MET A 68 15.02 27.12 12.91
N TYR A 69 14.33 26.01 12.59
CA TYR A 69 13.15 26.02 11.73
C TYR A 69 12.09 27.02 12.20
N ASP A 70 11.76 27.00 13.50
CA ASP A 70 10.73 27.86 14.09
C ASP A 70 11.05 29.36 14.02
N PHE A 71 12.33 29.72 13.84
CA PHE A 71 12.74 31.11 13.61
C PHE A 71 12.80 31.47 12.13
N ALA A 72 13.34 30.58 11.30
CA ALA A 72 13.52 30.83 9.88
C ALA A 72 12.19 30.83 9.12
N HIS A 73 11.30 29.87 9.39
CA HIS A 73 10.09 29.64 8.61
C HIS A 73 9.14 30.85 8.57
N PRO A 74 8.73 31.47 9.70
CA PRO A 74 7.81 32.61 9.66
C PRO A 74 8.43 33.84 9.00
N LEU A 75 9.75 34.04 9.17
CA LEU A 75 10.47 35.15 8.56
C LEU A 75 10.65 34.95 7.06
N SER A 76 10.91 33.71 6.61
CA SER A 76 10.93 33.36 5.19
C SER A 76 9.57 33.63 4.55
N ASP A 77 8.48 33.18 5.16
CA ASP A 77 7.12 33.45 4.68
C ASP A 77 6.85 34.96 4.55
N ALA A 78 7.27 35.75 5.53
CA ALA A 78 7.09 37.19 5.52
C ALA A 78 7.94 37.88 4.44
N ILE A 79 9.21 37.49 4.31
CA ILE A 79 10.14 38.02 3.29
C ILE A 79 9.63 37.71 1.87
N GLU A 80 9.03 36.54 1.67
CA GLU A 80 8.49 36.10 0.38
C GLU A 80 7.06 36.60 0.11
N GLY A 81 6.42 37.29 1.07
CA GLY A 81 5.07 37.83 0.91
C GLY A 81 3.99 36.74 0.88
N ILE A 82 4.20 35.62 1.57
CA ILE A 82 3.23 34.53 1.68
C ILE A 82 1.96 35.03 2.39
N THR A 83 0.80 34.55 1.95
CA THR A 83 -0.48 34.83 2.61
C THR A 83 -0.94 33.66 3.46
N HIS A 84 -0.90 32.45 2.90
CA HIS A 84 -1.33 31.22 3.54
C HIS A 84 -0.15 30.23 3.59
N SER A 85 0.46 30.10 4.77
CA SER A 85 1.52 29.14 5.02
C SER A 85 0.91 27.79 5.40
N ILE A 86 0.82 26.89 4.43
CA ILE A 86 0.14 25.60 4.59
C ILE A 86 1.15 24.52 4.99
N CYS A 87 0.98 23.93 6.17
CA CYS A 87 1.85 22.87 6.70
C CYS A 87 1.04 21.70 7.26
N THR A 88 1.70 20.69 7.82
CA THR A 88 1.00 19.53 8.39
C THR A 88 0.74 19.70 9.90
N LEU A 89 -0.19 18.92 10.44
CA LEU A 89 -0.57 18.97 11.87
C LEU A 89 0.59 18.78 12.85
N GLU A 90 1.71 18.18 12.43
CA GLU A 90 2.92 18.11 13.27
C GLU A 90 3.46 19.47 13.72
N PHE A 91 3.07 20.56 13.05
CA PHE A 91 3.46 21.94 13.36
C PHE A 91 2.36 22.77 14.04
N GLU A 92 1.25 22.17 14.44
CA GLU A 92 0.14 22.88 15.08
C GLU A 92 0.59 23.61 16.36
N ASN A 93 1.32 22.92 17.26
CA ASN A 93 1.87 23.53 18.47
C ASN A 93 2.96 24.57 18.16
N ASN A 94 3.62 24.49 17.00
CA ASN A 94 4.65 25.44 16.59
C ASN A 94 4.04 26.77 16.12
N ARG A 95 2.74 26.80 15.78
CA ARG A 95 2.04 28.03 15.39
C ARG A 95 2.17 29.14 16.43
N GLU A 96 2.18 28.80 17.71
CA GLU A 96 2.33 29.81 18.77
C GLU A 96 3.67 30.56 18.67
N ILE A 97 4.75 29.88 18.27
CA ILE A 97 6.05 30.53 17.99
C ILE A 97 5.95 31.37 16.71
N TYR A 98 5.29 30.84 15.68
CA TYR A 98 5.06 31.54 14.42
C TYR A 98 4.38 32.89 14.65
N ASP A 99 3.25 32.89 15.35
CA ASP A 99 2.49 34.09 15.67
C ASP A 99 3.22 34.99 16.66
N TRP A 100 3.96 34.43 17.63
CA TRP A 100 4.80 35.22 18.52
C TRP A 100 5.86 36.00 17.75
N LEU A 101 6.56 35.38 16.79
CA LEU A 101 7.52 36.08 15.93
C LEU A 101 6.83 37.13 15.06
N GLY A 102 5.69 36.79 14.45
CA GLY A 102 4.91 37.72 13.66
C GLY A 102 4.51 38.97 14.44
N ASN A 103 3.95 38.79 15.65
CA ASN A 103 3.50 39.90 16.50
C ASN A 103 4.65 40.78 17.01
N ASN A 104 5.87 40.25 17.14
CA ASN A 104 7.00 41.00 17.68
C ASN A 104 7.89 41.64 16.60
N LEU A 105 7.89 41.11 15.37
CA LEU A 105 8.86 41.47 14.34
C LEU A 105 8.23 42.02 13.05
N LEU A 106 6.94 41.77 12.81
CA LEU A 106 6.29 42.05 11.53
C LEU A 106 5.12 43.02 11.70
N GLU A 107 4.86 43.80 10.65
CA GLU A 107 3.66 44.63 10.51
C GLU A 107 2.65 43.94 9.57
N GLU A 108 1.37 44.32 9.65
CA GLU A 108 0.34 43.81 8.74
C GLU A 108 0.42 44.45 7.35
N PRO A 109 0.08 43.72 6.26
CA PRO A 109 -0.37 42.32 6.24
C PRO A 109 0.78 41.32 6.44
N ARG A 110 0.53 40.27 7.23
CA ARG A 110 1.51 39.19 7.50
C ARG A 110 1.00 37.81 7.12
N PRO A 111 1.88 36.81 6.93
CA PRO A 111 1.46 35.44 6.64
C PRO A 111 0.75 34.80 7.85
N HIS A 112 -0.16 33.87 7.56
CA HIS A 112 -0.83 33.04 8.57
C HIS A 112 -0.64 31.55 8.28
N GLN A 113 -0.38 30.78 9.33
CA GLN A 113 -0.22 29.33 9.25
C GLN A 113 -1.55 28.59 9.29
N TYR A 114 -1.70 27.60 8.41
CA TYR A 114 -2.82 26.68 8.35
C TYR A 114 -2.31 25.24 8.21
N GLU A 115 -2.91 24.32 8.93
CA GLU A 115 -2.48 22.93 9.01
C GLU A 115 -3.52 21.99 8.39
N PHE A 116 -3.03 20.91 7.79
CA PHE A 116 -3.83 19.78 7.34
C PHE A 116 -3.21 18.46 7.79
N ALA A 117 -4.01 17.41 7.85
CA ALA A 117 -3.55 16.07 8.14
C ALA A 117 -2.70 15.56 6.97
N ARG A 118 -1.53 15.03 7.28
CA ARG A 118 -0.65 14.41 6.29
C ARG A 118 -1.29 13.18 5.67
N LEU A 119 -0.92 12.89 4.43
CA LEU A 119 -1.23 11.62 3.80
C LEU A 119 -0.55 10.47 4.57
N ASN A 120 -1.32 9.43 4.87
CA ASN A 120 -0.81 8.12 5.24
C ASN A 120 -1.50 7.07 4.36
N LEU A 121 -0.72 6.13 3.84
CA LEU A 121 -1.19 5.06 2.95
C LEU A 121 -0.98 3.71 3.66
N ASN A 122 -1.89 2.76 3.45
CA ASN A 122 -1.66 1.39 3.90
C ASN A 122 -0.54 0.72 3.08
N ASN A 123 0.05 -0.35 3.64
CA ASN A 123 1.08 -1.19 3.02
C ASN A 123 2.33 -0.43 2.54
N THR A 124 2.61 0.72 3.17
CA THR A 124 3.77 1.56 2.83
C THR A 124 4.26 2.36 4.03
N VAL A 125 5.47 2.91 3.91
CA VAL A 125 6.10 3.81 4.89
C VAL A 125 6.46 5.12 4.20
N LEU A 126 6.17 6.25 4.84
CA LEU A 126 6.50 7.58 4.29
C LEU A 126 7.64 8.27 5.05
N SER A 127 8.10 7.68 6.15
CA SER A 127 9.21 8.22 6.94
C SER A 127 10.51 8.19 6.15
N LYS A 128 11.16 9.35 5.99
CA LYS A 128 12.48 9.47 5.33
C LYS A 128 13.53 8.53 5.94
N ARG A 129 13.50 8.33 7.26
CA ARG A 129 14.41 7.40 7.96
C ARG A 129 14.19 5.96 7.50
N LYS A 130 12.92 5.52 7.43
CA LYS A 130 12.57 4.17 6.99
C LYS A 130 12.84 3.96 5.51
N LEU A 131 12.47 4.92 4.66
CA LEU A 131 12.75 4.88 3.22
C LEU A 131 14.25 4.81 2.91
N ARG A 132 15.06 5.62 3.60
CA ARG A 132 16.51 5.56 3.48
C ARG A 132 17.06 4.18 3.84
N ARG A 133 16.54 3.59 4.93
CA ARG A 133 16.94 2.25 5.38
C ARG A 133 16.63 1.18 4.33
N LEU A 134 15.45 1.22 3.69
CA LEU A 134 15.10 0.31 2.59
C LEU A 134 16.10 0.36 1.43
N VAL A 135 16.60 1.56 1.10
CA VAL A 135 17.58 1.77 0.02
C VAL A 135 18.99 1.34 0.44
N GLU A 136 19.43 1.72 1.63
CA GLU A 136 20.78 1.42 2.13
C GLU A 136 20.95 -0.08 2.40
N GLU A 137 19.93 -0.74 2.93
CA GLU A 137 19.90 -2.18 3.23
C GLU A 137 19.42 -3.04 2.04
N LYS A 138 19.23 -2.43 0.85
CA LYS A 138 18.95 -3.15 -0.42
C LYS A 138 17.65 -3.96 -0.47
N PHE A 139 16.64 -3.61 0.31
CA PHE A 139 15.28 -4.12 0.13
C PHE A 139 14.65 -3.63 -1.19
N VAL A 140 15.10 -2.47 -1.66
CA VAL A 140 14.73 -1.89 -2.96
C VAL A 140 15.99 -1.50 -3.75
N ALA A 141 15.85 -1.38 -5.07
CA ALA A 141 16.98 -1.08 -5.96
C ALA A 141 17.52 0.35 -5.78
N GLY A 142 16.66 1.30 -5.39
CA GLY A 142 17.01 2.71 -5.27
C GLY A 142 15.83 3.58 -4.84
N TRP A 143 16.04 4.90 -4.84
CA TRP A 143 14.98 5.87 -4.53
C TRP A 143 13.89 5.95 -5.61
N ASP A 144 14.19 5.51 -6.82
CA ASP A 144 13.30 5.45 -7.98
C ASP A 144 12.74 4.04 -8.22
N ASP A 145 12.96 3.08 -7.31
CA ASP A 145 12.36 1.75 -7.41
C ASP A 145 10.83 1.84 -7.50
N PRO A 146 10.16 1.17 -8.46
CA PRO A 146 8.71 1.24 -8.64
C PRO A 146 7.85 0.83 -7.44
N ARG A 147 8.42 0.13 -6.45
CA ARG A 147 7.75 -0.22 -5.19
C ARG A 147 7.80 0.91 -4.15
N MET A 148 8.67 1.90 -4.35
CA MET A 148 8.84 3.02 -3.42
C MET A 148 7.71 4.06 -3.58
N PRO A 149 7.19 4.63 -2.48
CA PRO A 149 6.17 5.67 -2.52
C PRO A 149 6.75 7.06 -2.88
N THR A 150 7.94 7.11 -3.45
CA THR A 150 8.58 8.35 -3.91
C THR A 150 7.93 8.78 -5.22
N ILE A 151 7.94 10.07 -5.52
CA ILE A 151 7.45 10.55 -6.83
C ILE A 151 8.24 9.91 -7.98
N ALA A 152 9.56 9.73 -7.82
CA ALA A 152 10.39 9.05 -8.81
C ALA A 152 10.00 7.57 -8.99
N GLY A 153 9.77 6.83 -7.90
CA GLY A 153 9.33 5.43 -7.94
C GLY A 153 7.95 5.28 -8.56
N ILE A 154 6.98 6.09 -8.12
CA ILE A 154 5.62 6.12 -8.68
C ILE A 154 5.64 6.45 -10.18
N GLN A 155 6.47 7.42 -10.59
CA GLN A 155 6.64 7.76 -12.00
C GLN A 155 7.24 6.58 -12.80
N ARG A 156 8.32 5.96 -12.30
CA ARG A 156 8.98 4.80 -12.94
C ARG A 156 8.11 3.54 -12.92
N ARG A 157 7.17 3.41 -11.98
CA ARG A 157 6.10 2.39 -12.01
C ARG A 157 5.17 2.57 -13.21
N GLY A 158 5.08 3.78 -13.76
CA GLY A 158 4.22 4.10 -14.91
C GLY A 158 2.97 4.90 -14.52
N VAL A 159 2.83 5.34 -13.27
CA VAL A 159 1.72 6.19 -12.84
C VAL A 159 1.83 7.56 -13.52
N THR A 160 0.70 8.09 -13.99
CA THR A 160 0.68 9.39 -14.65
C THR A 160 0.54 10.52 -13.63
N PRO A 161 1.02 11.73 -13.97
CA PRO A 161 0.75 12.91 -13.16
C PRO A 161 -0.76 13.21 -13.02
N ALA A 162 -1.57 12.85 -14.02
CA ALA A 162 -3.02 13.05 -13.99
C ALA A 162 -3.69 12.16 -12.94
N ALA A 163 -3.39 10.85 -12.95
CA ALA A 163 -3.89 9.92 -11.96
C ALA A 163 -3.49 10.29 -10.52
N LEU A 164 -2.26 10.75 -10.31
CA LEU A 164 -1.79 11.14 -8.97
C LEU A 164 -2.50 12.41 -8.46
N ARG A 165 -2.77 13.39 -9.34
CA ARG A 165 -3.55 14.58 -8.97
C ARG A 165 -5.01 14.24 -8.68
N ASP A 166 -5.63 13.38 -9.49
CA ASP A 166 -6.99 12.89 -9.23
C ASP A 166 -7.06 12.14 -7.89
N PHE A 167 -6.07 11.31 -7.57
CA PHE A 167 -5.97 10.69 -6.26
C PHE A 167 -5.93 11.73 -5.13
N CYS A 168 -5.09 12.77 -5.24
CA CYS A 168 -5.03 13.85 -4.25
C CYS A 168 -6.36 14.63 -4.12
N GLU A 169 -7.08 14.84 -5.22
CA GLU A 169 -8.39 15.49 -5.22
C GLU A 169 -9.44 14.63 -4.50
N ARG A 170 -9.48 13.33 -4.80
CA ARG A 170 -10.48 12.39 -4.23
C ARG A 170 -10.31 12.15 -2.73
N ILE A 171 -9.08 12.16 -2.21
CA ILE A 171 -8.85 12.02 -0.76
C ILE A 171 -9.20 13.31 0.01
N GLY A 172 -9.18 14.46 -0.67
CA GLY A 172 -9.46 15.76 -0.09
C GLY A 172 -8.40 16.24 0.92
N VAL A 173 -8.71 17.36 1.58
CA VAL A 173 -7.86 17.99 2.60
C VAL A 173 -8.69 18.16 3.87
N ALA A 174 -8.24 17.55 4.97
CA ALA A 174 -8.91 17.59 6.27
C ALA A 174 -7.90 17.80 7.40
N LYS A 175 -8.39 18.11 8.61
CA LYS A 175 -7.59 18.18 9.85
C LYS A 175 -7.60 16.89 10.68
N THR A 176 -8.19 15.82 10.15
CA THR A 176 -8.27 14.53 10.83
C THR A 176 -7.29 13.56 10.19
N ASN A 177 -6.42 12.96 11.01
CA ASN A 177 -5.51 11.91 10.53
C ASN A 177 -6.30 10.68 10.09
N SER A 178 -6.01 10.20 8.89
CA SER A 178 -6.57 8.94 8.37
C SER A 178 -5.49 8.19 7.59
N ARG A 179 -5.70 6.88 7.42
CA ARG A 179 -4.95 6.06 6.47
C ARG A 179 -5.85 5.74 5.28
N ILE A 180 -5.29 5.90 4.09
CA ILE A 180 -5.98 5.69 2.82
C ILE A 180 -5.62 4.31 2.28
N ASP A 181 -6.64 3.58 1.83
CA ASP A 181 -6.47 2.32 1.11
C ASP A 181 -5.80 2.59 -0.26
N PRO A 182 -4.64 1.98 -0.55
CA PRO A 182 -3.97 2.08 -1.84
C PRO A 182 -4.84 1.66 -3.05
N ALA A 183 -5.91 0.89 -2.85
CA ALA A 183 -6.89 0.56 -3.88
C ALA A 183 -7.48 1.81 -4.56
N LEU A 184 -7.63 2.92 -3.83
CA LEU A 184 -8.10 4.19 -4.39
C LEU A 184 -7.08 4.77 -5.39
N LEU A 185 -5.78 4.70 -5.09
CA LEU A 185 -4.74 5.13 -6.03
C LEU A 185 -4.76 4.24 -7.28
N ASP A 186 -4.86 2.91 -7.10
CA ASP A 186 -4.94 1.97 -8.21
C ASP A 186 -6.19 2.23 -9.07
N ALA A 187 -7.33 2.63 -8.47
CA ALA A 187 -8.52 3.05 -9.20
C ALA A 187 -8.29 4.31 -10.05
N CYS A 188 -7.67 5.36 -9.49
CA CYS A 188 -7.34 6.59 -10.23
C CYS A 188 -6.40 6.31 -11.42
N ILE A 189 -5.43 5.40 -11.23
CA ILE A 189 -4.53 4.95 -12.30
C ILE A 189 -5.31 4.23 -13.40
N ARG A 190 -6.21 3.30 -13.04
CA ARG A 190 -7.02 2.57 -14.01
C ARG A 190 -7.94 3.51 -14.79
N ASP A 191 -8.59 4.46 -14.12
CA ASP A 191 -9.49 5.44 -14.75
C ASP A 191 -8.76 6.26 -15.83
N ASP A 192 -7.57 6.77 -15.51
CA ASP A 192 -6.75 7.54 -16.44
C ASP A 192 -6.21 6.68 -17.59
N LEU A 193 -5.61 5.53 -17.28
CA LEU A 193 -5.01 4.66 -18.29
C LEU A 193 -6.04 3.97 -19.19
N ASN A 194 -7.26 3.76 -18.71
CA ASN A 194 -8.34 3.23 -19.53
C ASN A 194 -8.63 4.11 -20.75
N MET A 195 -8.52 5.44 -20.59
CA MET A 195 -8.79 6.39 -21.68
C MET A 195 -7.55 6.73 -22.51
N THR A 196 -6.36 6.48 -21.97
CA THR A 196 -5.10 6.98 -22.53
C THR A 196 -4.18 5.92 -23.12
N ALA A 197 -4.20 4.68 -22.61
CA ALA A 197 -3.25 3.64 -23.03
C ALA A 197 -3.80 2.75 -24.17
N PRO A 198 -3.08 2.58 -25.31
CA PRO A 198 -3.46 1.65 -26.36
C PRO A 198 -3.44 0.19 -25.88
N ARG A 199 -4.35 -0.63 -26.43
CA ARG A 199 -4.48 -2.07 -26.13
C ARG A 199 -3.64 -2.88 -27.08
N VAL A 200 -2.81 -3.73 -26.51
CA VAL A 200 -1.89 -4.63 -27.21
C VAL A 200 -1.90 -6.00 -26.54
N MET A 201 -1.40 -7.02 -27.23
CA MET A 201 -1.32 -8.38 -26.71
C MET A 201 0.09 -8.68 -26.24
N ALA A 202 0.17 -9.27 -25.05
CA ALA A 202 1.39 -9.77 -24.46
C ALA A 202 1.05 -11.03 -23.67
N VAL A 203 1.89 -12.04 -23.78
CA VAL A 203 1.77 -13.29 -23.04
C VAL A 203 2.87 -13.34 -22.01
N LEU A 204 2.52 -13.40 -20.72
CA LEU A 204 3.46 -13.27 -19.61
C LEU A 204 3.98 -14.62 -19.13
N ASN A 205 3.19 -15.68 -19.29
CA ASN A 205 3.55 -17.06 -18.99
C ASN A 205 3.25 -17.93 -20.23
N PRO A 206 4.17 -18.00 -21.20
CA PRO A 206 3.88 -18.52 -22.54
C PRO A 206 3.71 -20.04 -22.60
N LEU A 207 2.51 -20.46 -23.03
CA LEU A 207 2.19 -21.83 -23.44
C LEU A 207 2.12 -21.93 -24.97
N LYS A 208 2.93 -22.81 -25.55
CA LYS A 208 2.99 -23.00 -27.01
C LYS A 208 1.70 -23.64 -27.53
N VAL A 209 1.18 -23.11 -28.64
CA VAL A 209 0.04 -23.64 -29.38
C VAL A 209 0.43 -23.83 -30.84
N VAL A 210 0.22 -25.03 -31.37
CA VAL A 210 0.43 -25.37 -32.78
C VAL A 210 -0.92 -25.57 -33.45
N VAL A 211 -1.27 -24.68 -34.39
CA VAL A 211 -2.50 -24.76 -35.18
C VAL A 211 -2.29 -25.72 -36.34
N THR A 212 -2.61 -26.99 -36.11
CA THR A 212 -2.26 -28.13 -36.95
C THR A 212 -2.79 -28.07 -38.39
N ASN A 213 -3.94 -27.43 -38.61
CA ASN A 213 -4.54 -27.23 -39.93
C ASN A 213 -4.24 -25.84 -40.54
N TYR A 214 -3.34 -25.04 -39.95
CA TYR A 214 -2.83 -23.80 -40.56
C TYR A 214 -1.52 -24.07 -41.32
N PRO A 215 -1.32 -23.52 -42.54
CA PRO A 215 -0.11 -23.77 -43.32
C PRO A 215 1.15 -23.26 -42.63
N GLU A 216 2.22 -24.05 -42.65
CA GLU A 216 3.44 -23.82 -41.85
C GLU A 216 4.16 -22.51 -42.19
N SER A 217 4.23 -22.15 -43.48
CA SER A 217 4.91 -20.93 -43.94
C SER A 217 3.99 -19.72 -44.06
N GLN A 218 2.70 -19.85 -43.72
CA GLN A 218 1.76 -18.75 -43.86
C GLN A 218 1.85 -17.81 -42.67
N VAL A 219 1.96 -16.51 -42.97
CA VAL A 219 1.83 -15.41 -42.02
C VAL A 219 0.70 -14.53 -42.52
N GLU A 220 -0.29 -14.29 -41.66
CA GLU A 220 -1.43 -13.45 -41.97
C GLU A 220 -1.49 -12.28 -41.01
N GLU A 221 -1.65 -11.06 -41.53
CA GLU A 221 -1.83 -9.89 -40.69
C GLU A 221 -3.31 -9.74 -40.31
N VAL A 222 -3.58 -9.85 -39.01
CA VAL A 222 -4.89 -9.60 -38.43
C VAL A 222 -4.93 -8.15 -37.97
N GLU A 223 -5.88 -7.37 -38.48
CA GLU A 223 -6.07 -6.00 -38.04
C GLU A 223 -6.70 -5.97 -36.64
N ALA A 224 -6.00 -5.35 -35.70
CA ALA A 224 -6.41 -5.26 -34.30
C ALA A 224 -6.50 -3.79 -33.86
N SER A 225 -7.66 -3.38 -33.34
CA SER A 225 -7.87 -2.02 -32.82
C SER A 225 -7.03 -1.78 -31.57
N PHE A 226 -6.42 -0.60 -31.45
CA PHE A 226 -5.79 -0.16 -30.21
C PHE A 226 -6.81 0.24 -29.14
N TRP A 227 -8.01 0.63 -29.55
CA TRP A 227 -8.97 1.27 -28.66
C TRP A 227 -10.27 0.46 -28.60
N PRO A 228 -10.81 0.22 -27.39
CA PRO A 228 -12.15 -0.34 -27.27
C PRO A 228 -13.21 0.71 -27.66
N ARG A 229 -14.45 0.26 -27.89
CA ARG A 229 -15.53 1.11 -28.44
C ARG A 229 -15.92 2.31 -27.56
N ASP A 230 -15.65 2.22 -26.27
CA ASP A 230 -15.94 3.26 -25.27
C ASP A 230 -14.87 4.35 -25.20
N VAL A 231 -13.71 4.16 -25.85
CA VAL A 231 -12.64 5.16 -25.91
C VAL A 231 -12.76 5.93 -27.23
N PRO A 232 -12.89 7.27 -27.21
CA PRO A 232 -13.08 8.09 -28.42
C PRO A 232 -11.74 8.33 -29.15
N LYS A 233 -11.04 7.26 -29.49
CA LYS A 233 -9.79 7.27 -30.26
C LYS A 233 -9.86 6.19 -31.33
N GLU A 234 -9.25 6.50 -32.46
CA GLU A 234 -9.16 5.59 -33.59
C GLU A 234 -7.73 5.08 -33.74
N GLY A 235 -7.58 3.97 -34.46
CA GLY A 235 -6.28 3.38 -34.78
C GLY A 235 -6.27 1.87 -34.59
N SER A 236 -5.60 1.20 -35.51
CA SER A 236 -5.38 -0.24 -35.52
C SER A 236 -3.92 -0.55 -35.82
N ARG A 237 -3.53 -1.81 -35.62
CA ARG A 237 -2.24 -2.34 -36.05
C ARG A 237 -2.41 -3.71 -36.71
N PRO A 238 -1.50 -4.11 -37.61
CA PRO A 238 -1.38 -5.50 -38.01
C PRO A 238 -0.78 -6.33 -36.87
N VAL A 239 -1.37 -7.48 -36.59
CA VAL A 239 -0.82 -8.49 -35.67
C VAL A 239 -0.61 -9.79 -36.45
N PRO A 240 0.60 -10.35 -36.51
CA PRO A 240 0.88 -11.54 -37.29
C PRO A 240 0.25 -12.77 -36.63
N PHE A 241 -0.60 -13.46 -37.38
CA PHE A 241 -1.13 -14.78 -37.08
C PHE A 241 -0.31 -15.82 -37.85
N THR A 242 0.16 -16.84 -37.14
CA THR A 242 1.04 -17.89 -37.66
C THR A 242 0.58 -19.25 -37.17
N ARG A 243 1.14 -20.33 -37.73
CA ARG A 243 0.89 -21.70 -37.26
C ARG A 243 1.22 -21.89 -35.77
N GLU A 244 2.33 -21.31 -35.31
CA GLU A 244 2.77 -21.39 -33.93
C GLU A 244 2.46 -20.11 -33.18
N LEU A 245 1.76 -20.22 -32.05
CA LEU A 245 1.31 -19.13 -31.20
C LEU A 245 1.71 -19.39 -29.75
N TYR A 246 1.69 -18.34 -28.93
CA TYR A 246 1.67 -18.42 -27.49
C TYR A 246 0.34 -17.89 -26.94
N ILE A 247 -0.16 -18.57 -25.90
CA ILE A 247 -1.24 -18.10 -25.01
C ILE A 247 -0.72 -18.15 -23.57
N GLU A 248 -1.48 -17.62 -22.60
CA GLU A 248 -1.11 -17.81 -21.19
C GLU A 248 -1.26 -19.26 -20.76
N GLN A 249 -0.36 -19.75 -19.91
CA GLN A 249 -0.50 -21.04 -19.24
C GLN A 249 -1.85 -21.15 -18.50
N ASP A 250 -2.29 -20.06 -17.87
CA ASP A 250 -3.54 -19.98 -17.11
C ASP A 250 -4.81 -19.94 -17.99
N ASP A 251 -4.65 -19.83 -19.31
CA ASP A 251 -5.74 -19.89 -20.28
C ASP A 251 -6.05 -21.33 -20.73
N PHE A 252 -5.33 -22.33 -20.22
CA PHE A 252 -5.60 -23.75 -20.44
C PHE A 252 -5.77 -24.52 -19.13
N ALA A 253 -6.74 -25.43 -19.08
CA ALA A 253 -6.89 -26.34 -17.95
C ALA A 253 -7.44 -27.71 -18.41
N GLU A 254 -6.75 -28.80 -18.07
CA GLU A 254 -7.29 -30.16 -18.27
C GLU A 254 -8.48 -30.44 -17.35
N GLN A 255 -8.41 -29.93 -16.12
CA GLN A 255 -9.46 -30.02 -15.11
C GLN A 255 -9.94 -28.59 -14.79
N PRO A 256 -10.85 -28.03 -15.61
CA PRO A 256 -11.26 -26.65 -15.45
C PRO A 256 -12.03 -26.44 -14.14
N PRO A 257 -11.70 -25.41 -13.34
CA PRO A 257 -12.52 -25.04 -12.20
C PRO A 257 -13.89 -24.54 -12.65
N LYS A 258 -14.86 -24.53 -11.72
CA LYS A 258 -16.22 -24.05 -12.01
C LYS A 258 -16.17 -22.61 -12.54
N GLY A 259 -16.81 -22.39 -13.70
CA GLY A 259 -16.86 -21.07 -14.34
C GLY A 259 -15.64 -20.70 -15.21
N PHE A 260 -14.71 -21.63 -15.43
CA PHE A 260 -13.63 -21.47 -16.39
C PHE A 260 -14.18 -21.37 -17.82
N ARG A 261 -13.84 -20.29 -18.54
CA ARG A 261 -14.34 -19.99 -19.89
C ARG A 261 -13.25 -19.99 -20.97
N ARG A 262 -12.06 -20.51 -20.66
CA ARG A 262 -10.91 -20.55 -21.58
C ARG A 262 -10.76 -21.94 -22.19
N LEU A 263 -9.57 -22.30 -22.64
CA LEU A 263 -9.34 -23.51 -23.42
C LEU A 263 -9.26 -24.75 -22.52
N VAL A 264 -9.91 -25.83 -22.96
CA VAL A 264 -9.93 -27.13 -22.27
C VAL A 264 -9.75 -28.23 -23.32
N PRO A 265 -9.33 -29.45 -22.96
CA PRO A 265 -9.25 -30.56 -23.90
C PRO A 265 -10.56 -30.79 -24.67
N GLY A 266 -10.49 -30.84 -26.00
CA GLY A 266 -11.65 -30.96 -26.89
C GLY A 266 -12.54 -29.72 -26.99
N GLY A 267 -12.29 -28.69 -26.19
CA GLY A 267 -13.05 -27.45 -26.15
C GLY A 267 -12.51 -26.37 -27.08
N GLU A 268 -13.28 -25.28 -27.20
CA GLU A 268 -12.99 -24.18 -28.12
C GLU A 268 -12.84 -22.85 -27.38
N VAL A 269 -11.94 -21.99 -27.89
CA VAL A 269 -11.77 -20.63 -27.41
C VAL A 269 -11.56 -19.66 -28.57
N ARG A 270 -11.98 -18.41 -28.41
CA ARG A 270 -11.69 -17.36 -29.38
C ARG A 270 -10.33 -16.73 -29.09
N LEU A 271 -9.49 -16.65 -30.11
CA LEU A 271 -8.31 -15.80 -30.10
C LEU A 271 -8.73 -14.35 -30.39
N ARG A 272 -8.33 -13.42 -29.53
CA ARG A 272 -8.68 -12.00 -29.64
C ARG A 272 -8.32 -11.46 -31.04
N TYR A 273 -9.27 -10.77 -31.69
CA TYR A 273 -9.19 -10.27 -33.08
C TYR A 273 -9.10 -11.33 -34.21
N ALA A 274 -8.80 -12.59 -33.89
CA ALA A 274 -8.53 -13.63 -34.87
C ALA A 274 -9.64 -14.71 -34.90
N TYR A 275 -9.22 -15.97 -34.94
CA TYR A 275 -10.06 -17.15 -35.16
C TYR A 275 -10.51 -17.81 -33.86
N ILE A 276 -11.48 -18.72 -33.96
CA ILE A 276 -11.76 -19.73 -32.94
C ILE A 276 -10.81 -20.91 -33.15
N ILE A 277 -10.22 -21.39 -32.06
CA ILE A 277 -9.39 -22.60 -32.04
C ILE A 277 -10.02 -23.69 -31.16
N LYS A 278 -9.76 -24.95 -31.48
CA LYS A 278 -10.17 -26.13 -30.72
C LYS A 278 -8.95 -26.95 -30.29
N CYS A 279 -8.85 -27.29 -29.00
CA CYS A 279 -7.75 -28.11 -28.50
C CYS A 279 -8.00 -29.59 -28.85
N GLU A 280 -7.15 -30.17 -29.70
CA GLU A 280 -7.26 -31.57 -30.11
C GLU A 280 -6.34 -32.49 -29.30
N ALA A 281 -5.14 -32.02 -28.96
CA ALA A 281 -4.20 -32.79 -28.14
C ALA A 281 -3.36 -31.90 -27.22
N VAL A 282 -2.93 -32.49 -26.10
CA VAL A 282 -2.10 -31.87 -25.08
C VAL A 282 -0.77 -32.62 -25.05
N VAL A 283 0.33 -31.90 -25.21
CA VAL A 283 1.68 -32.44 -25.14
C VAL A 283 2.28 -32.08 -23.79
N LYS A 284 2.83 -33.09 -23.12
CA LYS A 284 3.48 -32.96 -21.81
C LYS A 284 4.93 -33.39 -21.90
N ASP A 285 5.77 -32.81 -21.06
CA ASP A 285 7.14 -33.26 -20.86
C ASP A 285 7.21 -34.50 -19.95
N ASP A 286 8.43 -35.00 -19.72
CA ASP A 286 8.70 -36.16 -18.85
C ASP A 286 8.27 -35.95 -17.39
N ALA A 287 8.15 -34.68 -16.95
CA ALA A 287 7.68 -34.31 -15.61
C ALA A 287 6.14 -34.17 -15.54
N GLY A 288 5.44 -34.32 -16.67
CA GLY A 288 3.99 -34.16 -16.77
C GLY A 288 3.53 -32.71 -16.90
N THR A 289 4.45 -31.76 -17.10
CA THR A 289 4.14 -30.34 -17.33
C THR A 289 3.63 -30.16 -18.74
N ILE A 290 2.57 -29.37 -18.92
CA ILE A 290 2.00 -29.06 -20.23
C ILE A 290 2.91 -28.05 -20.92
N VAL A 291 3.50 -28.46 -22.04
CA VAL A 291 4.49 -27.66 -22.79
C VAL A 291 3.96 -27.17 -24.14
N GLU A 292 3.03 -27.89 -24.74
CA GLU A 292 2.49 -27.56 -26.05
C GLU A 292 1.05 -28.07 -26.22
N LEU A 293 0.22 -27.29 -26.90
CA LEU A 293 -1.14 -27.67 -27.29
C LEU A 293 -1.24 -27.79 -28.80
N HIS A 294 -1.85 -28.88 -29.29
CA HIS A 294 -2.18 -29.02 -30.71
C HIS A 294 -3.64 -28.67 -30.90
N CYS A 295 -3.86 -27.60 -31.66
CA CYS A 295 -5.18 -27.08 -31.91
C CYS A 295 -5.53 -27.15 -33.40
N THR A 296 -6.81 -27.11 -33.72
CA THR A 296 -7.30 -26.74 -35.05
C THR A 296 -7.93 -25.35 -35.00
N TYR A 297 -7.96 -24.62 -36.11
CA TYR A 297 -8.71 -23.37 -36.22
C TYR A 297 -9.89 -23.51 -37.19
N ASP A 298 -10.90 -22.67 -36.98
CA ASP A 298 -12.05 -22.51 -37.88
C ASP A 298 -11.79 -21.34 -38.87
N PRO A 299 -11.56 -21.60 -40.17
CA PRO A 299 -11.27 -20.56 -41.16
C PRO A 299 -12.42 -19.55 -41.36
N ASP A 300 -13.66 -19.93 -41.06
CA ASP A 300 -14.85 -19.09 -41.24
C ASP A 300 -15.16 -18.19 -40.02
N SER A 301 -14.31 -18.22 -38.99
CA SER A 301 -14.56 -17.55 -37.70
C SER A 301 -13.85 -16.20 -37.48
N LYS A 302 -13.11 -15.70 -38.48
CA LYS A 302 -12.32 -14.46 -38.39
C LYS A 302 -13.22 -13.26 -38.06
N GLY A 303 -12.92 -12.55 -36.97
CA GLY A 303 -13.47 -11.22 -36.70
C GLY A 303 -14.97 -11.14 -36.33
N GLY A 304 -15.68 -12.26 -36.14
CA GLY A 304 -17.12 -12.24 -35.80
C GLY A 304 -17.65 -13.57 -35.28
N ALA A 305 -18.96 -13.61 -34.94
CA ALA A 305 -19.62 -14.85 -34.52
C ALA A 305 -19.50 -15.92 -35.62
N PRO A 306 -19.25 -17.20 -35.28
CA PRO A 306 -19.12 -18.25 -36.28
C PRO A 306 -20.43 -18.43 -37.05
N LYS A 307 -20.32 -18.75 -38.34
CA LYS A 307 -21.47 -18.82 -39.28
C LYS A 307 -22.50 -19.87 -38.91
N ASP A 308 -22.08 -20.91 -38.19
CA ASP A 308 -22.92 -22.00 -37.68
C ASP A 308 -23.71 -21.61 -36.41
N GLY A 309 -23.51 -20.41 -35.88
CA GLY A 309 -24.24 -19.89 -34.71
C GLY A 309 -23.78 -20.47 -33.37
N ARG A 310 -22.71 -21.28 -33.31
CA ARG A 310 -22.24 -21.85 -32.04
C ARG A 310 -21.68 -20.79 -31.11
N LYS A 311 -21.94 -20.94 -29.81
CA LYS A 311 -21.48 -20.01 -28.78
C LYS A 311 -20.15 -20.47 -28.20
N VAL A 312 -19.11 -19.67 -28.41
CA VAL A 312 -17.81 -19.86 -27.74
C VAL A 312 -17.79 -19.04 -26.45
N GLN A 313 -17.40 -19.68 -25.34
CA GLN A 313 -17.64 -19.14 -24.00
C GLN A 313 -16.65 -18.05 -23.56
N GLY A 314 -15.47 -17.98 -24.18
CA GLY A 314 -14.46 -16.99 -23.81
C GLY A 314 -13.54 -16.59 -24.96
N THR A 315 -12.78 -15.53 -24.68
CA THR A 315 -11.77 -14.97 -25.57
C THR A 315 -10.48 -14.80 -24.80
N VAL A 316 -9.37 -15.23 -25.39
CA VAL A 316 -8.02 -15.14 -24.83
C VAL A 316 -7.14 -14.32 -25.76
N HIS A 317 -6.18 -13.60 -25.19
CA HIS A 317 -5.13 -12.95 -25.97
C HIS A 317 -4.07 -13.97 -26.36
N TRP A 318 -3.25 -13.60 -27.33
CA TRP A 318 -2.25 -14.48 -27.92
C TRP A 318 -1.18 -13.64 -28.62
N VAL A 319 -0.04 -14.25 -28.90
CA VAL A 319 1.02 -13.67 -29.75
C VAL A 319 1.58 -14.75 -30.67
N SER A 320 2.11 -14.37 -31.84
CA SER A 320 2.84 -15.32 -32.69
C SER A 320 4.10 -15.80 -31.98
N ALA A 321 4.35 -17.11 -31.97
CA ALA A 321 5.58 -17.66 -31.39
C ALA A 321 6.83 -17.35 -32.24
N THR A 322 6.64 -17.14 -33.54
CA THR A 322 7.72 -16.89 -34.51
C THR A 322 8.00 -15.40 -34.78
N GLN A 323 7.01 -14.53 -34.56
CA GLN A 323 7.10 -13.09 -34.84
C GLN A 323 6.98 -12.24 -33.57
N GLY A 324 6.59 -12.83 -32.44
CA GLY A 324 6.54 -12.14 -31.15
C GLY A 324 7.93 -11.74 -30.66
N VAL A 325 7.98 -10.69 -29.85
CA VAL A 325 9.23 -10.12 -29.34
C VAL A 325 9.39 -10.54 -27.88
N PRO A 326 10.50 -11.18 -27.49
CA PRO A 326 10.78 -11.48 -26.09
C PRO A 326 10.88 -10.20 -25.26
N ALA A 327 10.34 -10.23 -24.04
CA ALA A 327 10.41 -9.10 -23.13
C ALA A 327 10.51 -9.56 -21.66
N GLU A 328 11.31 -8.85 -20.88
CA GLU A 328 11.26 -8.94 -19.43
C GLU A 328 10.05 -8.14 -18.92
N VAL A 329 9.23 -8.75 -18.06
CA VAL A 329 8.08 -8.09 -17.46
C VAL A 329 8.18 -8.16 -15.95
N ARG A 330 8.09 -6.99 -15.31
CA ARG A 330 8.23 -6.80 -13.87
C ARG A 330 6.84 -6.57 -13.27
N LEU A 331 6.38 -7.56 -12.51
CA LEU A 331 5.10 -7.56 -11.84
C LEU A 331 5.30 -7.07 -10.41
N TYR A 332 4.84 -5.85 -10.14
CA TYR A 332 4.90 -5.26 -8.81
C TYR A 332 3.65 -5.59 -8.00
N ASP A 333 3.85 -5.72 -6.70
CA ASP A 333 2.81 -5.85 -5.67
C ASP A 333 3.15 -4.92 -4.48
N ARG A 334 2.30 -4.87 -3.47
CA ARG A 334 2.50 -4.10 -2.23
C ARG A 334 3.87 -4.43 -1.62
N LEU A 335 4.61 -3.40 -1.22
CA LEU A 335 5.95 -3.55 -0.64
C LEU A 335 5.91 -4.19 0.75
N PHE A 336 4.84 -3.98 1.51
CA PHE A 336 4.67 -4.56 2.85
C PHE A 336 3.42 -5.44 2.91
N THR A 337 3.52 -6.54 3.65
CA THR A 337 2.42 -7.46 3.91
C THR A 337 1.42 -6.89 4.92
N LEU A 338 1.88 -6.06 5.85
CA LEU A 338 1.02 -5.38 6.83
C LEU A 338 0.36 -4.13 6.25
N GLU A 339 -0.91 -3.91 6.62
CA GLU A 339 -1.61 -2.65 6.30
C GLU A 339 -0.92 -1.44 6.94
N ASN A 340 -0.43 -1.57 8.18
CA ASN A 340 0.29 -0.50 8.87
C ASN A 340 1.70 -0.95 9.30
N PRO A 341 2.73 -0.81 8.46
CA PRO A 341 4.12 -1.12 8.82
C PRO A 341 4.76 -0.10 9.78
N ASP A 342 4.01 0.92 10.22
CA ASP A 342 4.43 1.82 11.30
C ASP A 342 3.95 1.37 12.68
N ASP A 343 2.99 0.45 12.75
CA ASP A 343 2.42 -0.07 13.99
C ASP A 343 2.78 -1.55 14.14
N ILE A 344 3.99 -1.76 14.67
CA ILE A 344 4.58 -3.07 14.94
C ILE A 344 5.02 -3.09 16.40
N ASP A 345 5.11 -4.28 16.99
CA ASP A 345 5.65 -4.41 18.36
C ASP A 345 7.15 -4.09 18.43
N ASP A 346 7.64 -3.86 19.65
CA ASP A 346 9.05 -3.49 19.90
C ASP A 346 10.05 -4.62 19.59
N GLU A 347 9.58 -5.84 19.32
CA GLU A 347 10.44 -7.00 19.05
C GLU A 347 10.75 -7.16 17.56
N HIS A 348 9.97 -6.53 16.68
CA HIS A 348 10.13 -6.63 15.23
C HIS A 348 10.59 -5.32 14.58
N SER A 349 11.23 -5.46 13.42
CA SER A 349 11.52 -4.36 12.52
C SER A 349 10.51 -4.31 11.39
N PHE A 350 10.17 -3.11 10.92
CA PHE A 350 9.23 -2.97 9.80
C PHE A 350 9.72 -3.66 8.51
N THR A 351 11.04 -3.85 8.41
CA THR A 351 11.70 -4.58 7.31
C THR A 351 11.35 -6.07 7.27
N ASP A 352 10.95 -6.65 8.41
CA ASP A 352 10.63 -8.07 8.53
C ASP A 352 9.33 -8.41 7.80
N PHE A 353 8.52 -7.38 7.54
CA PHE A 353 7.24 -7.45 6.83
C PHE A 353 7.34 -6.98 5.37
N VAL A 354 8.55 -6.83 4.82
CA VAL A 354 8.73 -6.58 3.38
C VAL A 354 8.23 -7.81 2.62
N ASN A 355 7.32 -7.58 1.68
CA ASN A 355 6.73 -8.64 0.88
C ASN A 355 7.78 -9.21 -0.09
N PRO A 356 8.16 -10.50 0.05
CA PRO A 356 9.12 -11.13 -0.85
C PRO A 356 8.59 -11.24 -2.29
N ALA A 357 7.26 -11.24 -2.47
CA ALA A 357 6.60 -11.23 -3.77
C ALA A 357 6.29 -9.80 -4.28
N SER A 358 6.81 -8.75 -3.63
CA SER A 358 6.61 -7.34 -4.06
C SER A 358 7.13 -7.05 -5.48
N LEU A 359 8.02 -7.90 -6.00
CA LEU A 359 8.49 -7.90 -7.38
C LEU A 359 8.64 -9.34 -7.85
N VAL A 360 7.91 -9.71 -8.90
CA VAL A 360 8.12 -10.94 -9.67
C VAL A 360 8.56 -10.56 -11.08
N VAL A 361 9.69 -11.10 -11.52
CA VAL A 361 10.21 -10.88 -12.87
C VAL A 361 9.90 -12.12 -13.71
N VAL A 362 9.24 -11.92 -14.86
CA VAL A 362 8.90 -13.00 -15.79
C VAL A 362 9.43 -12.70 -17.20
N GLN A 363 9.66 -13.74 -17.98
CA GLN A 363 10.03 -13.63 -19.39
C GLN A 363 8.78 -13.90 -20.23
N GLY A 364 8.25 -12.84 -20.82
CA GLY A 364 7.07 -12.88 -21.66
C GLY A 364 7.39 -12.71 -23.14
N VAL A 365 6.34 -12.75 -23.95
CA VAL A 365 6.40 -12.46 -25.39
C VAL A 365 5.32 -11.44 -25.71
N VAL A 366 5.72 -10.33 -26.35
CA VAL A 366 4.82 -9.24 -26.75
C VAL A 366 4.58 -9.24 -28.25
N GLU A 367 3.49 -8.64 -28.70
CA GLU A 367 3.24 -8.48 -30.15
C GLU A 367 4.32 -7.57 -30.81
N PRO A 368 4.69 -7.84 -32.08
CA PRO A 368 5.81 -7.15 -32.72
C PRO A 368 5.65 -5.64 -32.92
N SER A 369 4.42 -5.10 -32.81
CA SER A 369 4.19 -3.64 -32.83
C SER A 369 4.95 -2.91 -31.70
N LEU A 370 5.28 -3.62 -30.61
CA LEU A 370 6.00 -3.09 -29.46
C LEU A 370 7.53 -3.11 -29.62
N ALA A 371 8.08 -3.68 -30.69
CA ALA A 371 9.53 -3.69 -30.94
C ALA A 371 10.13 -2.27 -31.01
N GLN A 372 9.32 -1.29 -31.40
CA GLN A 372 9.74 0.11 -31.56
C GLN A 372 9.18 1.02 -30.47
N ALA A 373 8.54 0.46 -29.45
CA ALA A 373 7.93 1.24 -28.39
C ALA A 373 9.01 1.97 -27.58
N GLN A 374 8.72 3.21 -27.22
CA GLN A 374 9.69 4.13 -26.62
C GLN A 374 9.63 4.09 -25.09
N PRO A 375 10.74 4.43 -24.40
CA PRO A 375 10.72 4.70 -22.96
C PRO A 375 9.54 5.58 -22.56
N TRP A 376 8.91 5.26 -21.43
CA TRP A 376 7.72 5.93 -20.88
C TRP A 376 6.39 5.70 -21.62
N GLU A 377 6.38 5.01 -22.76
CA GLU A 377 5.12 4.62 -23.39
C GLU A 377 4.38 3.62 -22.53
N ARG A 378 3.05 3.75 -22.53
CA ARG A 378 2.13 3.00 -21.68
C ARG A 378 1.16 2.21 -22.54
N PHE A 379 0.88 0.99 -22.12
CA PHE A 379 0.04 0.06 -22.84
C PHE A 379 -0.89 -0.64 -21.87
N GLN A 380 -2.09 -0.97 -22.33
CA GLN A 380 -2.85 -2.03 -21.68
C GLN A 380 -2.50 -3.34 -22.37
N PHE A 381 -1.87 -4.26 -21.63
CA PHE A 381 -1.76 -5.64 -22.07
C PHE A 381 -3.12 -6.28 -21.83
N GLU A 382 -3.80 -6.69 -22.91
CA GLU A 382 -5.16 -7.20 -22.83
C GLU A 382 -5.25 -8.34 -21.80
N ARG A 383 -6.23 -8.25 -20.90
CA ARG A 383 -6.48 -9.16 -19.77
C ARG A 383 -5.41 -9.22 -18.67
N GLN A 384 -4.25 -8.58 -18.83
CA GLN A 384 -3.15 -8.63 -17.85
C GLN A 384 -3.08 -7.40 -16.95
N GLY A 385 -3.19 -6.20 -17.51
CA GLY A 385 -2.99 -4.97 -16.74
C GLY A 385 -2.52 -3.81 -17.61
N TYR A 386 -2.13 -2.73 -16.95
CA TYR A 386 -1.45 -1.62 -17.56
C TYR A 386 0.05 -1.71 -17.29
N PHE A 387 0.84 -1.46 -18.33
CA PHE A 387 2.27 -1.60 -18.33
C PHE A 387 2.91 -0.36 -18.95
N MET A 388 4.16 -0.12 -18.60
CA MET A 388 4.97 0.95 -19.17
C MET A 388 6.36 0.39 -19.50
N ILE A 389 6.95 0.84 -20.61
CA ILE A 389 8.36 0.56 -20.90
C ILE A 389 9.25 1.24 -19.87
N ASP A 390 10.05 0.44 -19.16
CA ASP A 390 10.98 0.93 -18.15
C ASP A 390 12.00 1.87 -18.80
N PRO A 391 12.11 3.13 -18.35
CA PRO A 391 12.92 4.12 -19.03
C PRO A 391 14.43 4.02 -18.74
N VAL A 392 14.82 3.14 -17.82
CA VAL A 392 16.22 2.99 -17.39
C VAL A 392 16.83 1.72 -17.97
N ASP A 393 16.09 0.61 -17.92
CA ASP A 393 16.61 -0.72 -18.22
C ASP A 393 16.21 -1.22 -19.61
N SER A 394 15.10 -0.73 -20.18
CA SER A 394 14.62 -1.16 -21.50
C SER A 394 15.50 -0.65 -22.63
N ARG A 395 15.77 -1.51 -23.61
CA ARG A 395 16.57 -1.23 -24.81
C ARG A 395 15.89 -1.84 -26.04
N PRO A 396 16.15 -1.36 -27.27
CA PRO A 396 15.54 -1.91 -28.48
C PRO A 396 15.67 -3.43 -28.64
N GLU A 397 16.79 -4.00 -28.18
CA GLU A 397 17.10 -5.44 -28.23
C GLU A 397 16.64 -6.23 -27.00
N ALA A 398 16.22 -5.56 -25.93
CA ALA A 398 15.84 -6.16 -24.66
C ALA A 398 14.76 -5.29 -23.99
N LEU A 399 13.52 -5.54 -24.38
CA LEU A 399 12.38 -4.78 -23.85
C LEU A 399 12.14 -5.14 -22.39
N VAL A 400 11.94 -4.11 -21.57
CA VAL A 400 11.59 -4.25 -20.15
C VAL A 400 10.31 -3.48 -19.88
N PHE A 401 9.28 -4.18 -19.38
CA PHE A 401 8.00 -3.58 -19.01
C PHE A 401 7.77 -3.64 -17.50
N ASN A 402 7.36 -2.52 -16.93
CA ASN A 402 6.87 -2.43 -15.55
C ASN A 402 5.35 -2.52 -15.54
N ARG A 403 4.77 -3.39 -14.72
CA ARG A 403 3.32 -3.38 -14.47
C ARG A 403 2.95 -2.19 -13.61
N THR A 404 2.23 -1.23 -14.18
CA THR A 404 1.71 -0.07 -13.47
C THR A 404 0.62 -0.49 -12.49
N VAL A 405 -0.41 -1.21 -12.97
CA VAL A 405 -1.55 -1.66 -12.16
C VAL A 405 -2.27 -2.81 -12.85
N GLU A 406 -2.86 -3.72 -12.08
CA GLU A 406 -3.74 -4.78 -12.58
C GLU A 406 -5.10 -4.22 -13.08
N LEU A 407 -5.79 -4.97 -13.95
CA LEU A 407 -7.09 -4.52 -14.51
C LEU A 407 -8.22 -4.47 -13.48
N ARG A 408 -8.11 -5.27 -12.42
CA ARG A 408 -9.07 -5.33 -11.33
C ARG A 408 -8.30 -5.38 -10.03
N ASP A 409 -8.99 -5.06 -8.95
CA ASP A 409 -8.43 -5.30 -7.63
C ASP A 409 -8.50 -6.80 -7.32
N SER A 410 -7.34 -7.42 -7.13
CA SER A 410 -7.19 -8.81 -6.71
C SER A 410 -7.02 -8.92 -5.18
N TRP A 411 -6.90 -7.79 -4.48
CA TRP A 411 -6.69 -7.76 -3.04
C TRP A 411 -8.02 -7.96 -2.30
N THR A 412 -8.48 -9.20 -2.28
CA THR A 412 -9.45 -9.65 -1.27
C THR A 412 -8.73 -9.78 0.07
N LYS A 413 -9.27 -9.17 1.13
CA LYS A 413 -8.85 -9.38 2.53
C LYS A 413 -8.86 -10.87 2.86
N SER A 414 -7.76 -11.55 2.63
CA SER A 414 -7.57 -12.95 2.99
C SER A 414 -6.65 -12.97 4.20
N THR A 415 -7.23 -13.11 5.40
CA THR A 415 -6.50 -13.20 6.68
C THR A 415 -5.87 -14.58 6.89
N THR A 416 -5.31 -15.16 5.84
CA THR A 416 -4.59 -16.43 5.93
C THR A 416 -3.24 -16.26 5.28
N MET A 417 -2.20 -16.24 6.12
CA MET A 417 -0.84 -16.49 5.64
C MET A 417 -0.85 -17.84 4.91
N PRO A 418 -0.27 -17.94 3.70
CA PRO A 418 -0.04 -19.25 3.10
C PRO A 418 0.89 -20.02 4.03
N SER A 419 0.44 -21.18 4.49
CA SER A 419 1.31 -22.17 5.12
C SER A 419 2.40 -22.57 4.12
N THR A 420 3.63 -22.73 4.60
CA THR A 420 4.79 -23.27 3.85
C THR A 420 4.53 -24.63 3.20
N ALA A 421 3.40 -25.29 3.46
CA ALA A 421 2.98 -26.54 2.83
C ALA A 421 2.28 -26.35 1.47
N ASP A 422 1.57 -25.24 1.24
CA ASP A 422 0.78 -25.04 -0.01
C ASP A 422 1.63 -24.60 -1.21
N VAL A 423 2.87 -24.17 -0.98
CA VAL A 423 3.83 -23.78 -2.02
C VAL A 423 4.54 -25.00 -2.65
N ARG A 424 4.40 -26.21 -2.08
CA ARG A 424 5.11 -27.42 -2.57
C ARG A 424 4.32 -28.29 -3.55
N GLN A 425 3.09 -27.92 -3.91
CA GLN A 425 2.26 -28.68 -4.86
C GLN A 425 1.82 -27.85 -6.07
N SER A 426 2.69 -27.04 -6.65
CA SER A 426 2.65 -26.76 -8.11
C SER A 426 3.89 -25.97 -8.53
N SER A 427 4.86 -26.66 -9.13
CA SER A 427 5.77 -26.18 -10.18
C SER A 427 7.05 -27.01 -10.18
N ALA A 428 7.23 -27.78 -11.25
CA ALA A 428 8.56 -28.14 -11.71
C ALA A 428 9.16 -26.87 -12.33
N ALA A 429 10.35 -26.46 -11.86
CA ALA A 429 11.02 -25.21 -12.20
C ALA A 429 11.54 -25.17 -13.66
N PRO A 430 12.01 -23.99 -14.11
CA PRO A 430 13.47 -23.88 -14.16
C PRO A 430 14.02 -22.58 -13.51
N ALA A 431 15.13 -22.78 -12.78
CA ALA A 431 16.15 -21.85 -12.28
C ALA A 431 15.81 -20.35 -12.10
N THR A 432 15.22 -20.01 -10.94
CA THR A 432 15.16 -18.65 -10.40
C THR A 432 16.36 -18.39 -9.48
N GLN A 433 17.17 -17.36 -9.75
CA GLN A 433 18.17 -16.89 -8.78
C GLN A 433 17.48 -15.96 -7.77
N VAL A 434 17.22 -16.51 -6.57
CA VAL A 434 16.80 -15.74 -5.39
C VAL A 434 18.08 -15.34 -4.64
N LEU A 435 18.34 -14.04 -4.53
CA LEU A 435 19.39 -13.52 -3.64
C LEU A 435 18.84 -13.51 -2.21
N ALA A 436 19.23 -14.50 -1.40
CA ALA A 436 18.90 -14.59 0.02
C ALA A 436 20.02 -13.96 0.87
N GLY A 437 19.66 -13.01 1.74
CA GLY A 437 20.49 -12.56 2.86
C GLY A 437 20.46 -13.56 4.02
N PRO A 438 21.40 -13.48 4.99
CA PRO A 438 21.58 -14.51 6.00
C PRO A 438 20.45 -14.48 7.05
N ALA A 439 19.91 -15.66 7.35
CA ALA A 439 18.95 -15.88 8.42
C ALA A 439 19.68 -16.07 9.76
N GLU A 440 19.34 -15.25 10.75
CA GLU A 440 19.64 -15.54 12.16
C GLU A 440 18.37 -16.03 12.88
N ASP A 441 18.61 -17.01 13.73
CA ASP A 441 17.70 -17.87 14.48
C ASP A 441 16.81 -17.06 15.46
N SER A 442 15.48 -17.07 15.28
CA SER A 442 14.54 -16.44 16.21
C SER A 442 13.54 -17.48 16.74
N THR A 443 13.81 -17.96 17.95
CA THR A 443 12.92 -18.86 18.70
C THR A 443 12.07 -18.05 19.66
N ARG A 444 11.11 -17.25 19.17
CA ARG A 444 10.10 -16.61 20.03
C ARG A 444 8.69 -16.83 19.50
N LYS A 445 7.81 -17.23 20.41
CA LYS A 445 6.43 -17.63 20.14
C LYS A 445 5.54 -16.38 20.02
N SER A 446 4.71 -16.33 18.98
CA SER A 446 3.69 -15.31 18.72
C SER A 446 2.68 -15.19 19.87
N LYS A 447 1.97 -14.05 19.95
CA LYS A 447 0.90 -13.85 20.95
C LYS A 447 -0.22 -14.89 20.82
N THR A 448 -0.52 -15.32 19.60
CA THR A 448 -1.48 -16.41 19.35
C THR A 448 -0.94 -17.75 19.87
N GLU A 449 0.36 -18.03 19.72
CA GLU A 449 0.99 -19.23 20.32
C GLU A 449 1.03 -19.14 21.85
N LEU A 450 1.29 -17.96 22.44
CA LEU A 450 1.24 -17.75 23.89
C LEU A 450 -0.18 -17.95 24.45
N ARG A 451 -1.22 -17.47 23.75
CA ARG A 451 -2.62 -17.74 24.10
C ARG A 451 -2.96 -19.21 23.92
N ALA A 452 -2.52 -19.84 22.83
CA ALA A 452 -2.73 -21.27 22.58
C ALA A 452 -2.07 -22.12 23.69
N GLU A 453 -0.88 -21.73 24.18
CA GLU A 453 -0.22 -22.39 25.30
C GLU A 453 -0.93 -22.18 26.63
N ARG A 454 -1.45 -20.97 26.87
CA ARG A 454 -2.27 -20.70 28.06
C ARG A 454 -3.57 -21.49 28.02
N ARG A 455 -4.22 -21.60 26.86
CA ARG A 455 -5.40 -22.46 26.67
C ARG A 455 -5.08 -23.95 26.81
N ALA A 456 -3.88 -24.37 26.41
CA ALA A 456 -3.43 -25.74 26.67
C ALA A 456 -3.26 -26.02 28.18
N GLN A 457 -3.04 -24.99 28.99
CA GLN A 457 -2.94 -25.08 30.45
C GLN A 457 -4.29 -24.86 31.16
N GLU A 458 -5.26 -24.19 30.52
CA GLU A 458 -6.59 -23.89 31.05
C GLU A 458 -7.71 -24.43 30.15
N PRO A 459 -8.22 -25.66 30.39
CA PRO A 459 -9.26 -26.29 29.57
C PRO A 459 -10.56 -25.47 29.45
N GLU A 460 -10.84 -24.59 30.42
CA GLU A 460 -12.01 -23.72 30.43
C GLU A 460 -11.97 -22.67 29.31
N LEU A 461 -10.77 -22.14 28.97
CA LEU A 461 -10.61 -21.18 27.88
C LEU A 461 -10.76 -21.83 26.50
N VAL A 462 -10.41 -23.11 26.35
CA VAL A 462 -10.64 -23.89 25.13
C VAL A 462 -12.15 -24.06 24.88
N ALA A 463 -12.90 -24.42 25.94
CA ALA A 463 -14.36 -24.54 25.86
C ALA A 463 -15.03 -23.20 25.52
N ARG A 464 -14.55 -22.09 26.10
CA ARG A 464 -15.04 -20.74 25.78
C ARG A 464 -14.75 -20.32 24.33
N LEU A 465 -13.56 -20.62 23.80
CA LEU A 465 -13.19 -20.28 22.43
C LEU A 465 -14.11 -20.96 21.39
N ALA A 466 -14.45 -22.23 21.61
CA ALA A 466 -15.41 -22.94 20.78
C ALA A 466 -16.80 -22.32 20.92
N ARG A 467 -17.26 -22.10 22.17
CA ARG A 467 -18.56 -21.49 22.47
C ARG A 467 -18.72 -20.10 21.83
N TYR A 468 -17.69 -19.26 21.84
CA TYR A 468 -17.78 -17.91 21.30
C TYR A 468 -17.91 -17.89 19.77
N GLN A 469 -17.40 -18.90 19.09
CA GLN A 469 -17.58 -19.05 17.65
C GLN A 469 -18.92 -19.71 17.31
N GLU A 470 -19.29 -20.78 18.03
CA GLU A 470 -20.48 -21.59 17.72
C GLU A 470 -21.78 -20.95 18.22
N ASP A 471 -21.82 -20.50 19.47
CA ASP A 471 -23.04 -19.97 20.10
C ASP A 471 -23.18 -18.46 19.90
N PHE A 472 -22.06 -17.73 19.86
CA PHE A 472 -22.05 -16.26 19.76
C PHE A 472 -21.72 -15.72 18.37
N GLY A 473 -21.31 -16.58 17.43
CA GLY A 473 -21.04 -16.21 16.04
C GLY A 473 -19.84 -15.28 15.83
N LEU A 474 -18.94 -15.18 16.82
CA LEU A 474 -17.75 -14.34 16.72
C LEU A 474 -16.72 -14.94 15.75
N SER A 475 -15.93 -14.07 15.12
CA SER A 475 -14.78 -14.50 14.33
C SER A 475 -13.75 -15.22 15.20
N PHE A 476 -12.92 -16.08 14.60
CA PHE A 476 -11.83 -16.73 15.34
C PHE A 476 -10.90 -15.70 16.00
N GLU A 477 -10.63 -14.59 15.33
CA GLU A 477 -9.75 -13.52 15.83
C GLU A 477 -10.33 -12.83 17.08
N ASP A 478 -11.61 -12.47 17.05
CA ASP A 478 -12.29 -11.84 18.19
C ASP A 478 -12.40 -12.81 19.37
N ALA A 479 -12.79 -14.06 19.09
CA ALA A 479 -12.88 -15.09 20.10
C ALA A 479 -11.50 -15.46 20.68
N ASP A 480 -10.44 -15.44 19.87
CA ASP A 480 -9.05 -15.64 20.31
C ASP A 480 -8.61 -14.55 21.28
N VAL A 481 -8.95 -13.29 21.02
CA VAL A 481 -8.58 -12.20 21.93
C VAL A 481 -9.40 -12.26 23.22
N LEU A 482 -10.72 -12.39 23.14
CA LEU A 482 -11.61 -12.39 24.31
C LEU A 482 -11.38 -13.58 25.25
N THR A 483 -10.85 -14.69 24.73
CA THR A 483 -10.48 -15.88 25.51
C THR A 483 -8.97 -15.99 25.75
N GLY A 484 -8.24 -14.87 25.63
CA GLY A 484 -6.80 -14.81 25.87
C GLY A 484 -6.40 -14.95 27.34
N ASP A 485 -7.30 -14.59 28.26
CA ASP A 485 -7.20 -14.85 29.69
C ASP A 485 -8.59 -14.95 30.34
N LEU A 486 -8.61 -15.53 31.54
CA LEU A 486 -9.84 -15.80 32.28
C LEU A 486 -10.59 -14.53 32.74
N PRO A 487 -9.92 -13.48 33.29
CA PRO A 487 -10.58 -12.23 33.64
C PRO A 487 -11.30 -11.54 32.47
N LEU A 488 -10.69 -11.49 31.29
CA LEU A 488 -11.29 -10.88 30.10
C LEU A 488 -12.51 -11.66 29.62
N ALA A 489 -12.41 -12.99 29.60
CA ALA A 489 -13.54 -13.85 29.23
C ALA A 489 -14.71 -13.71 30.20
N GLN A 490 -14.43 -13.63 31.51
CA GLN A 490 -15.45 -13.40 32.54
C GLN A 490 -16.08 -12.01 32.44
N PHE A 491 -15.28 -10.98 32.16
CA PHE A 491 -15.78 -9.61 31.96
C PHE A 491 -16.73 -9.54 30.76
N TYR A 492 -16.35 -10.14 29.64
CA TYR A 492 -17.20 -10.21 28.45
C TYR A 492 -18.51 -10.98 28.71
N GLU A 493 -18.45 -12.15 29.37
CA GLU A 493 -19.65 -12.92 29.73
C GLU A 493 -20.56 -12.19 30.71
N ALA A 494 -20.00 -11.46 31.67
CA ALA A 494 -20.77 -10.64 32.61
C ALA A 494 -21.47 -9.47 31.91
N ALA A 495 -20.84 -8.85 30.90
CA ALA A 495 -21.47 -7.82 30.09
C ALA A 495 -22.60 -8.41 29.23
N LEU A 496 -22.35 -9.58 28.61
CA LEU A 496 -23.31 -10.27 27.79
C LEU A 496 -24.55 -10.72 28.56
N ALA A 497 -24.38 -11.10 29.84
CA ALA A 497 -25.50 -11.45 30.73
C ALA A 497 -26.45 -10.26 31.00
N VAL A 498 -25.99 -9.03 30.81
CA VAL A 498 -26.79 -7.80 31.00
C VAL A 498 -27.37 -7.32 29.67
N HIS A 499 -26.64 -7.44 28.57
CA HIS A 499 -27.10 -7.09 27.22
C HIS A 499 -26.73 -8.19 26.23
N ASP A 500 -27.71 -9.01 25.86
CA ASP A 500 -27.56 -10.21 25.02
C ASP A 500 -27.40 -9.85 23.53
N GLN A 501 -26.29 -9.17 23.21
CA GLN A 501 -25.85 -8.86 21.84
C GLN A 501 -24.34 -9.16 21.72
N PRO A 502 -23.96 -10.41 21.42
CA PRO A 502 -22.57 -10.85 21.48
C PRO A 502 -21.61 -10.02 20.63
N GLN A 503 -21.96 -9.75 19.36
CA GLN A 503 -21.09 -8.97 18.48
C GLN A 503 -20.94 -7.51 18.92
N SER A 504 -22.03 -6.87 19.37
CA SER A 504 -21.99 -5.48 19.84
C SER A 504 -21.13 -5.35 21.08
N VAL A 505 -21.31 -6.23 22.06
CA VAL A 505 -20.50 -6.23 23.29
C VAL A 505 -19.03 -6.52 22.97
N ALA A 506 -18.76 -7.50 22.10
CA ALA A 506 -17.40 -7.85 21.68
C ALA A 506 -16.68 -6.66 21.04
N ASN A 507 -17.35 -5.94 20.14
CA ASN A 507 -16.79 -4.77 19.47
C ASN A 507 -16.38 -3.68 20.47
N TRP A 508 -17.18 -3.43 21.51
CA TRP A 508 -16.86 -2.42 22.53
C TRP A 508 -15.73 -2.87 23.46
N VAL A 509 -15.72 -4.16 23.86
CA VAL A 509 -14.63 -4.71 24.68
C VAL A 509 -13.30 -4.66 23.91
N LEU A 510 -13.29 -5.10 22.65
CA LEU A 510 -12.08 -5.18 21.83
C LEU A 510 -11.53 -3.81 21.42
N ASN A 511 -12.39 -2.86 21.06
CA ASN A 511 -11.95 -1.59 20.47
C ASN A 511 -11.82 -0.44 21.47
N GLU A 512 -12.61 -0.44 22.54
CA GLU A 512 -12.62 0.65 23.52
C GLU A 512 -12.02 0.20 24.86
N VAL A 513 -12.49 -0.92 25.44
CA VAL A 513 -11.97 -1.38 26.74
C VAL A 513 -10.50 -1.82 26.65
N LEU A 514 -10.16 -2.72 25.73
CA LEU A 514 -8.78 -3.21 25.60
C LEU A 514 -7.79 -2.13 25.13
N ARG A 515 -8.29 -1.04 24.51
CA ARG A 515 -7.44 0.09 24.13
C ARG A 515 -6.92 0.85 25.35
N GLU A 516 -7.74 0.98 26.39
CA GLU A 516 -7.40 1.72 27.61
C GLU A 516 -6.67 0.84 28.67
N VAL A 517 -6.69 -0.49 28.51
CA VAL A 517 -6.16 -1.48 29.48
C VAL A 517 -4.66 -1.81 29.25
N LYS A 518 -3.94 -1.05 28.41
CA LYS A 518 -2.57 -1.44 27.96
C LYS A 518 -1.47 -1.49 29.04
N GLU A 519 -1.68 -0.99 30.26
CA GLU A 519 -0.72 -1.13 31.39
C GLU A 519 -1.38 -1.39 32.77
N GLY A 520 -2.67 -1.73 32.81
CA GLY A 520 -3.41 -2.04 34.05
C GLY A 520 -4.34 -3.22 33.84
N SER A 521 -4.43 -4.12 34.80
CA SER A 521 -5.41 -5.22 34.82
C SER A 521 -6.83 -4.67 34.58
N LEU A 522 -7.76 -5.49 34.06
CA LEU A 522 -9.19 -5.13 33.97
C LEU A 522 -9.77 -4.62 35.31
N GLU A 523 -9.13 -4.95 36.43
CA GLU A 523 -9.40 -4.44 37.77
C GLU A 523 -9.19 -2.93 37.95
N SER A 524 -8.45 -2.26 37.07
CA SER A 524 -8.25 -0.81 37.11
C SER A 524 -9.35 0.00 36.43
N LEU A 525 -10.35 -0.67 35.84
CA LEU A 525 -11.50 0.01 35.25
C LEU A 525 -12.37 0.63 36.37
N PRO A 526 -12.76 1.90 36.25
CA PRO A 526 -13.63 2.57 37.22
C PRO A 526 -15.11 2.17 37.11
N PHE A 527 -15.44 1.20 36.26
CA PHE A 527 -16.78 0.66 36.03
C PHE A 527 -16.73 -0.85 35.84
N ASP A 528 -17.87 -1.52 36.03
CA ASP A 528 -18.00 -2.96 35.85
C ASP A 528 -18.57 -3.35 34.47
N ALA A 529 -18.61 -4.65 34.19
CA ALA A 529 -19.13 -5.19 32.94
C ALA A 529 -20.61 -4.82 32.70
N ALA A 530 -21.40 -4.65 33.78
CA ALA A 530 -22.80 -4.27 33.69
C ALA A 530 -22.97 -2.82 33.23
N ALA A 531 -22.13 -1.91 33.70
CA ALA A 531 -22.10 -0.53 33.23
C ALA A 531 -21.73 -0.46 31.74
N LEU A 532 -20.73 -1.22 31.29
CA LEU A 532 -20.41 -1.30 29.85
C LEU A 532 -21.60 -1.82 29.04
N ALA A 533 -22.26 -2.88 29.49
CA ALA A 533 -23.41 -3.46 28.79
C ALA A 533 -24.58 -2.46 28.65
N LYS A 534 -24.84 -1.64 29.69
CA LYS A 534 -25.84 -0.57 29.62
C LYS A 534 -25.48 0.49 28.56
N LEU A 535 -24.21 0.86 28.44
CA LEU A 535 -23.75 1.78 27.41
C LEU A 535 -23.98 1.20 26.00
N VAL A 536 -23.62 -0.07 25.79
CA VAL A 536 -23.85 -0.78 24.52
C VAL A 536 -25.35 -0.83 24.21
N ALA A 537 -26.20 -1.11 25.21
CA ALA A 537 -27.64 -1.12 25.04
C ALA A 537 -28.21 0.24 24.63
N LEU A 538 -27.67 1.36 25.12
CA LEU A 538 -28.09 2.71 24.70
C LEU A 538 -27.78 2.97 23.21
N VAL A 539 -26.66 2.43 22.72
CA VAL A 539 -26.28 2.52 21.30
C VAL A 539 -27.16 1.62 20.43
N ASP A 540 -27.31 0.35 20.80
CA ASP A 540 -28.09 -0.63 20.03
C ASP A 540 -29.57 -0.24 19.95
N ASN A 541 -30.11 0.38 21.01
CA ASN A 541 -31.47 0.91 21.03
C ASN A 541 -31.61 2.28 20.36
N ASN A 542 -30.55 2.81 19.73
CA ASN A 542 -30.51 4.16 19.13
C ASN A 542 -30.91 5.29 20.08
N THR A 543 -30.71 5.11 21.39
CA THR A 543 -30.97 6.16 22.39
C THR A 543 -29.90 7.25 22.32
N ILE A 544 -28.65 6.85 22.04
CA ILE A 544 -27.52 7.74 21.77
C ILE A 544 -26.77 7.25 20.52
N SER A 545 -26.09 8.17 19.84
CA SER A 545 -25.21 7.79 18.72
C SER A 545 -23.93 7.13 19.22
N THR A 546 -23.24 6.37 18.37
CA THR A 546 -21.93 5.80 18.70
C THR A 546 -20.90 6.87 19.08
N ALA A 547 -20.98 8.07 18.48
CA ALA A 547 -20.11 9.18 18.85
C ALA A 547 -20.39 9.67 20.27
N ALA A 548 -21.66 9.89 20.63
CA ALA A 548 -22.05 10.26 21.98
C ALA A 548 -21.71 9.18 23.01
N ALA A 549 -21.83 7.90 22.65
CA ALA A 549 -21.45 6.80 23.53
C ALA A 549 -19.94 6.75 23.82
N LYS A 550 -19.09 7.21 22.90
CA LYS A 550 -17.64 7.35 23.18
C LYS A 550 -17.36 8.49 24.16
N ASP A 551 -18.12 9.57 24.10
CA ASP A 551 -18.03 10.66 25.08
C ASP A 551 -18.48 10.18 26.47
N VAL A 552 -19.58 9.42 26.54
CA VAL A 552 -20.06 8.78 27.78
C VAL A 552 -19.03 7.77 28.31
N PHE A 553 -18.45 6.93 27.44
CA PHE A 553 -17.38 6.00 27.82
C PHE A 553 -16.15 6.72 28.38
N ALA A 554 -15.73 7.82 27.76
CA ALA A 554 -14.61 8.63 28.23
C ALA A 554 -14.90 9.31 29.58
N GLU A 555 -16.15 9.62 29.88
CA GLU A 555 -16.58 10.10 31.20
C GLU A 555 -16.64 8.95 32.23
N MET A 556 -17.18 7.79 31.86
CA MET A 556 -17.15 6.58 32.69
C MET A 556 -15.72 6.22 33.10
N MET A 557 -14.74 6.35 32.18
CA MET A 557 -13.32 6.15 32.46
C MET A 557 -12.70 7.19 33.41
N ARG A 558 -13.29 8.38 33.54
CA ARG A 558 -12.78 9.48 34.38
C ARG A 558 -13.39 9.48 35.78
N SER A 559 -14.69 9.29 35.89
CA SER A 559 -15.44 9.46 37.14
C SER A 559 -16.07 8.17 37.67
N GLY A 560 -16.15 7.11 36.85
CA GLY A 560 -16.98 5.95 37.12
C GLY A 560 -18.48 6.31 37.11
N GLY A 561 -19.36 5.33 36.96
CA GLY A 561 -20.80 5.56 37.09
C GLY A 561 -21.67 4.86 36.04
N ASP A 562 -22.98 5.03 36.18
CA ASP A 562 -23.98 4.45 35.29
C ASP A 562 -24.11 5.29 34.01
N PRO A 563 -23.86 4.73 32.81
CA PRO A 563 -23.97 5.46 31.54
C PRO A 563 -25.35 6.01 31.22
N VAL A 564 -26.41 5.57 31.92
CA VAL A 564 -27.75 6.14 31.77
C VAL A 564 -27.88 7.48 32.50
N ALA A 565 -27.07 7.70 33.54
CA ALA A 565 -27.09 8.93 34.34
C ALA A 565 -26.15 10.01 33.79
N ILE A 566 -25.10 9.59 33.06
CA ILE A 566 -24.17 10.44 32.30
C ILE A 566 -24.82 10.81 30.97
#